data_AF-A0A5K0XFG9-F1
#
_entry.id   AF-A0A5K0XFG9-F1
#
_cell.length_a   1.000
_cell.length_b   1.000
_cell.length_c   1.000
_cell.angle_alpha   90.00
_cell.angle_beta   90.00
_cell.angle_gamma   90.00
#
_symmetry.space_group_name_H-M   'P 1'
#
loop_
_entity.id
_entity.type
_entity.pdbx_description
1 polymer ?
#
loop_
_entity_poly.entity_id
_entity_poly.type
_entity_poly.pdbx_seq_one_letter_code
_entity_poly.pdbx_strand_id
1 'polypeptide(L)'
;VRGRITHNGHELSEFVPARTCAYISQHDVHNGQMTVRETLDFSGRCLGVGTRYEMLSKLLKRETEAGIRPDPEIDAFMKAAAQEGQRSNLATDYVLK
;
A
#
# COMPACT_ATOMS: atom_id res chain seq x y z
N VAL A 1 -23.28 21.13 16.96
CA VAL A 1 -22.55 19.97 17.55
C VAL A 1 -21.11 20.00 17.05
N ARG A 2 -20.11 19.86 17.93
CA ARG A 2 -18.69 19.67 17.54
C ARG A 2 -18.25 18.28 18.00
N GLY A 3 -17.41 17.64 17.21
CA GLY A 3 -16.87 16.30 17.49
C GLY A 3 -15.46 16.17 16.93
N ARG A 4 -14.78 15.10 17.32
CA ARG A 4 -13.38 14.79 16.97
C ARG A 4 -13.34 13.41 16.34
N ILE A 5 -12.60 13.27 15.24
CA ILE A 5 -12.50 12.04 14.46
C ILE A 5 -11.06 11.56 14.53
N THR A 6 -10.89 10.33 15.01
CA THR A 6 -9.59 9.68 15.13
C THR A 6 -9.58 8.35 14.38
N HIS A 7 -8.43 7.95 13.84
CA HIS A 7 -8.20 6.63 13.26
C HIS A 7 -7.19 5.87 14.14
N ASN A 8 -7.59 4.75 14.73
CA ASN A 8 -6.77 3.98 15.68
C ASN A 8 -6.19 4.85 16.83
N GLY A 9 -6.95 5.83 17.30
CA GLY A 9 -6.52 6.75 18.38
C GLY A 9 -5.68 7.95 17.93
N HIS A 10 -5.36 8.06 16.64
CA HIS A 10 -4.60 9.18 16.07
C HIS A 10 -5.51 10.19 15.36
N GLU A 11 -5.22 11.48 15.50
CA GLU A 11 -5.85 12.55 14.74
C GLU A 11 -5.46 12.45 13.26
N LEU A 12 -6.38 12.84 12.37
CA LEU A 12 -6.16 12.76 10.92
C LEU A 12 -5.02 13.68 10.43
N SER A 13 -4.56 14.62 11.26
CA SER A 13 -3.39 15.47 10.99
C SER A 13 -2.04 14.79 11.24
N GLU A 14 -2.02 13.63 11.93
CA GLU A 14 -0.77 12.91 12.27
C GLU A 14 -0.25 12.05 11.11
N PHE A 15 -1.06 11.80 10.09
CA PHE A 15 -0.71 10.97 8.94
C PHE A 15 -1.43 11.46 7.67
N VAL A 16 -1.30 10.72 6.56
CA VAL A 16 -2.00 11.03 5.31
C VAL A 16 -3.16 10.04 5.13
N PRO A 17 -4.41 10.39 5.48
CA PRO A 17 -5.53 9.43 5.43
C PRO A 17 -5.75 8.80 4.07
N ALA A 18 -5.51 9.55 2.98
CA ALA A 18 -5.62 9.06 1.60
C ALA A 18 -4.60 7.95 1.25
N ARG A 19 -3.58 7.73 2.09
CA ARG A 19 -2.60 6.63 1.94
C ARG A 19 -2.85 5.47 2.89
N THR A 20 -3.81 5.59 3.81
CA THR A 20 -4.10 4.59 4.85
C THR A 20 -5.50 4.00 4.69
N CYS A 21 -6.42 4.75 4.09
CA CYS A 21 -7.80 4.33 3.85
C CYS A 21 -8.16 4.54 2.37
N ALA A 22 -9.05 3.68 1.87
CA ALA A 22 -9.62 3.81 0.53
C ALA A 22 -11.07 4.30 0.63
N TYR A 23 -11.45 5.22 -0.25
CA TYR A 23 -12.84 5.62 -0.45
C TYR A 23 -13.36 5.01 -1.75
N ILE A 24 -14.49 4.31 -1.69
CA ILE A 24 -15.13 3.71 -2.85
C ILE A 24 -16.35 4.57 -3.20
N SER A 25 -16.25 5.29 -4.31
CA SER A 25 -17.32 6.12 -4.84
C SER A 25 -18.42 5.25 -5.48
N GLN A 26 -19.64 5.77 -5.56
CA GLN A 26 -20.69 5.18 -6.40
C GLN A 26 -20.38 5.29 -7.89
N HIS A 27 -19.56 6.28 -8.27
CA HIS A 27 -19.13 6.47 -9.65
C HIS A 27 -17.83 5.73 -9.91
N ASP A 28 -17.85 4.88 -10.94
CA ASP A 28 -16.67 4.24 -11.46
C ASP A 28 -15.73 5.26 -12.12
N VAL A 29 -14.46 5.19 -11.75
CA VAL A 29 -13.40 6.06 -12.29
C VAL A 29 -12.39 5.29 -13.16
N HIS A 30 -12.64 3.99 -13.39
CA HIS A 30 -11.77 3.18 -14.22
C HIS A 30 -12.02 3.45 -15.71
N ASN A 31 -10.98 3.32 -16.53
CA ASN A 31 -11.12 3.43 -17.99
C ASN A 31 -11.62 2.08 -18.54
N GLY A 32 -12.83 2.07 -19.11
CA GLY A 32 -13.47 0.85 -19.65
C GLY A 32 -12.76 0.22 -20.86
N GLN A 33 -11.74 0.87 -21.44
CA GLN A 33 -10.91 0.31 -22.51
C GLN A 33 -9.72 -0.50 -21.99
N MET A 34 -9.41 -0.42 -20.69
CA MET A 34 -8.30 -1.14 -20.07
C MET A 34 -8.78 -2.48 -19.53
N THR A 35 -7.92 -3.49 -19.60
CA THR A 35 -8.14 -4.75 -18.89
C THR A 35 -8.04 -4.55 -17.37
N VAL A 36 -8.56 -5.50 -16.59
CA VAL A 36 -8.46 -5.48 -15.11
C VAL A 36 -7.00 -5.39 -14.67
N ARG A 37 -6.11 -6.19 -15.30
CA ARG A 37 -4.67 -6.19 -15.01
C ARG A 37 -4.03 -4.83 -15.30
N GLU A 38 -4.29 -4.25 -16.48
CA GLU A 38 -3.76 -2.94 -16.83
C GLU A 38 -4.24 -1.86 -15.87
N THR A 39 -5.49 -1.94 -15.42
CA THR A 39 -6.07 -0.99 -14.45
C THR A 39 -5.37 -1.06 -13.09
N LEU A 40 -5.10 -2.27 -12.59
CA LEU A 40 -4.38 -2.49 -11.34
C LEU A 40 -2.91 -2.05 -11.44
N ASP A 41 -2.24 -2.38 -12.54
CA ASP A 41 -0.86 -1.96 -12.79
C ASP A 41 -0.74 -0.44 -12.90
N PHE A 42 -1.64 0.21 -13.63
CA PHE A 42 -1.70 1.66 -13.74
C PHE A 42 -1.91 2.32 -12.38
N SER A 43 -2.91 1.85 -11.61
CA SER A 43 -3.19 2.36 -10.27
C SER A 43 -1.99 2.19 -9.34
N GLY A 44 -1.33 1.03 -9.37
CA GLY A 44 -0.11 0.76 -8.61
C GLY A 44 1.03 1.72 -8.94
N ARG A 45 1.23 2.06 -10.23
CA ARG A 45 2.24 3.03 -10.67
C ARG A 45 1.90 4.46 -10.22
N CYS A 46 0.64 4.87 -10.28
CA CYS A 46 0.19 6.18 -9.82
C CYS A 46 0.39 6.37 -8.30
N LEU A 47 0.24 5.31 -7.51
CA LEU A 47 0.52 5.35 -6.06
C LEU A 47 2.02 5.41 -5.75
N GLY A 48 2.85 4.93 -6.68
CA GLY A 48 4.30 4.90 -6.59
C GLY A 48 4.84 3.81 -5.66
N VAL A 49 6.13 3.50 -5.83
CA VAL A 49 6.86 2.53 -4.98
C VAL A 49 7.77 3.19 -3.94
N GLY A 50 8.12 4.46 -4.12
CA GLY A 50 9.10 5.15 -3.26
C GLY A 50 8.72 5.16 -1.78
N THR A 51 7.44 5.31 -1.46
CA THR A 51 6.96 5.24 -0.06
C THR A 51 7.04 3.84 0.54
N ARG A 52 6.96 2.77 -0.28
CA ARG A 52 7.01 1.39 0.19
C ARG A 52 8.41 0.99 0.67
N TYR A 53 9.45 1.42 -0.05
CA TYR A 53 10.83 1.15 0.36
C TYR A 53 11.15 1.82 1.70
N GLU A 54 10.85 3.13 1.82
CA GLU A 54 11.07 3.87 3.07
C GLU A 54 10.26 3.29 4.24
N MET A 55 8.99 2.94 3.99
CA MET A 55 8.14 2.29 4.99
C MET A 55 8.72 0.94 5.43
N LEU A 56 9.15 0.10 4.49
CA LEU A 56 9.73 -1.21 4.78
C LEU A 56 11.03 -1.08 5.60
N SER A 57 11.90 -0.13 5.27
CA SER A 57 13.11 0.14 6.05
C SER A 57 12.78 0.57 7.50
N LYS A 58 11.77 1.45 7.68
CA LYS A 58 11.33 1.87 9.01
C LYS A 58 10.69 0.74 9.81
N LEU A 59 9.91 -0.11 9.15
CA LEU A 59 9.28 -1.29 9.74
C LEU A 59 10.35 -2.27 10.24
N LEU A 60 11.30 -2.65 9.38
CA LEU A 60 12.39 -3.58 9.71
C LEU A 60 13.22 -3.11 10.91
N LYS A 61 13.50 -1.80 10.98
CA LYS A 61 14.21 -1.21 12.12
C LYS A 61 13.43 -1.42 13.43
N ARG A 62 12.13 -1.13 13.43
CA ARG A 62 11.26 -1.28 14.61
C ARG A 62 11.09 -2.74 15.02
N GLU A 63 10.96 -3.64 14.06
CA GLU A 63 10.88 -5.08 14.32
C GLU A 63 12.16 -5.58 14.99
N THR A 64 13.33 -5.14 14.50
CA THR A 64 14.63 -5.47 15.08
C THR A 64 14.76 -4.94 16.51
N GLU A 65 14.38 -3.68 16.76
CA GLU A 65 14.40 -3.07 18.10
C GLU A 65 13.45 -3.77 19.09
N ALA A 66 12.32 -4.29 18.60
CA ALA A 66 11.35 -5.03 19.41
C ALA A 66 11.66 -6.54 19.54
N GLY A 67 12.72 -7.04 18.90
CA GLY A 67 13.05 -8.48 18.88
C GLY A 67 12.01 -9.33 18.13
N ILE A 68 11.24 -8.73 17.22
CA ILE A 68 10.21 -9.39 16.42
C ILE A 68 10.85 -9.99 15.18
N ARG A 69 10.54 -11.27 14.91
CA ARG A 69 10.90 -11.91 13.65
C ARG A 69 9.68 -11.93 12.73
N PRO A 70 9.74 -11.29 11.54
CA PRO A 70 8.63 -11.32 10.61
C PRO A 70 8.45 -12.73 10.04
N ASP A 71 7.22 -13.03 9.63
CA ASP A 71 6.93 -14.25 8.90
C ASP A 71 7.74 -14.27 7.57
N PRO A 72 8.46 -15.37 7.26
CA PRO A 72 9.32 -15.43 6.08
C PRO A 72 8.61 -15.17 4.75
N GLU A 73 7.36 -15.62 4.60
CA GLU A 73 6.61 -15.46 3.35
C GLU A 73 6.16 -14.01 3.18
N ILE A 74 5.66 -13.40 4.26
CA ILE A 74 5.24 -12.00 4.28
C ILE A 74 6.45 -11.08 4.03
N ASP A 75 7.57 -11.33 4.70
CA ASP A 75 8.80 -10.56 4.53
C ASP A 75 9.32 -10.63 3.09
N ALA A 76 9.34 -11.82 2.49
CA ALA A 76 9.73 -12.02 1.09
C ALA A 76 8.81 -11.25 0.13
N PHE A 77 7.49 -11.34 0.33
CA PHE A 77 6.52 -10.62 -0.48
C PHE A 77 6.70 -9.09 -0.37
N MET A 78 6.82 -8.57 0.85
CA MET A 78 6.96 -7.13 1.09
C MET A 78 8.24 -6.56 0.46
N LYS A 79 9.35 -7.29 0.54
CA LYS A 79 10.62 -6.93 -0.12
C LYS A 79 10.49 -6.92 -1.64
N ALA A 80 9.91 -7.96 -2.22
CA ALA A 80 9.72 -8.05 -3.66
C ALA A 80 8.77 -6.96 -4.19
N ALA A 81 7.68 -6.67 -3.46
CA ALA A 81 6.69 -5.64 -3.82
C ALA A 81 7.20 -4.19 -3.68
N ALA A 82 8.34 -3.99 -3.01
CA ALA A 82 9.01 -2.69 -2.86
C ALA A 82 10.13 -2.46 -3.89
N GLN A 83 10.45 -3.45 -4.73
CA GLN A 83 11.50 -3.32 -5.74
C GLN A 83 11.03 -2.50 -6.95
N GLU A 84 11.82 -1.50 -7.34
CA GLU A 84 11.55 -0.65 -8.50
C GLU A 84 11.90 -1.36 -9.82
N GLY A 85 11.20 -1.00 -10.91
CA GLY A 85 11.56 -1.42 -12.26
C GLY A 85 11.09 -2.82 -12.71
N GLN A 86 10.25 -3.50 -11.92
CA GLN A 86 9.67 -4.77 -12.36
C GLN A 86 8.66 -4.56 -13.51
N ARG A 87 8.72 -5.44 -14.53
CA ARG A 87 7.82 -5.39 -15.70
C ARG A 87 6.36 -5.72 -15.34
N SER A 88 6.17 -6.66 -14.40
CA SER A 88 4.87 -6.97 -13.80
C SER A 88 4.87 -6.57 -12.33
N ASN A 89 3.73 -6.09 -11.84
CA ASN A 89 3.56 -5.76 -10.43
C ASN A 89 3.16 -7.03 -9.66
N LEU A 90 4.04 -7.51 -8.78
CA LEU A 90 3.78 -8.68 -7.94
C LEU A 90 2.47 -8.56 -7.14
N ALA A 91 2.11 -7.35 -6.70
CA ALA A 91 0.85 -7.12 -6.00
C ALA A 91 -0.36 -7.35 -6.93
N THR A 92 -0.26 -6.93 -8.21
CA THR A 92 -1.30 -7.21 -9.21
C THR A 92 -1.42 -8.71 -9.46
N ASP A 93 -0.29 -9.42 -9.58
CA ASP A 93 -0.28 -10.88 -9.77
C ASP A 93 -0.90 -11.63 -8.59
N TYR A 94 -0.66 -11.15 -7.36
CA TYR A 94 -1.25 -11.72 -6.16
C TYR A 94 -2.76 -11.48 -6.08
N VAL A 95 -3.23 -10.28 -6.44
CA VAL A 95 -4.66 -9.91 -6.41
C VAL A 95 -5.49 -10.63 -7.48
N LEU A 96 -4.89 -10.93 -8.63
CA LEU A 96 -5.58 -11.58 -9.75
C LEU A 96 -5.59 -13.12 -9.68
N LYS A 97 -4.86 -13.70 -8.72
CA LYS A 97 -4.89 -15.14 -8.44
C LYS A 97 -6.08 -15.50 -7.56
#